data_AF-A0A950TWA4-F1
#
_entry.id   AF-A0A950TWA4-F1
#
_cell.length_a   1.000
_cell.length_b   1.000
_cell.length_c   1.000
_cell.angle_alpha   90.00
_cell.angle_beta   90.00
_cell.angle_gamma   90.00
#
_symmetry.space_group_name_H-M   'P 1'
#
loop_
_entity.id
_entity.type
_entity.pdbx_description
1 polymer ?
#
loop_
_entity_poly.entity_id
_entity_poly.type
_entity_poly.pdbx_seq_one_letter_code
_entity_poly.pdbx_strand_id
1 'polypeptide(L)'
;MIYHVLPGDAQVPEFKASGVQGEMIVCREALIHGPIDAEDLEQFWNERAQFIVGQWGEDEIAYHDTVARELSRLQDVSGSDEVNLWFEYELFCSVNMWFCLWLLKDTGSTVYRIEPLGHDVEKRWDGFGGFTADEMRAAFELRTRVSQEQVELGADLWQAYRTNDHSRLKQLASKCDTDCFPYLKEVAAAAAEEDIHPLEVLKEIRARGIHDFQDVFAEFKKRAGVYGYGDLQVKQLLDRLNAY
;
A
#
# COMPACT_ATOMS: atom_id res chain seq x y z
N MET A 1 -2.32 18.70 -15.41
CA MET A 1 -2.38 18.94 -13.96
C MET A 1 -1.38 18.03 -13.26
N ILE A 2 -1.06 18.30 -12.00
CA ILE A 2 -0.16 17.44 -11.20
C ILE A 2 -0.98 16.86 -10.06
N TYR A 3 -0.95 15.55 -9.91
CA TYR A 3 -1.61 14.81 -8.83
C TYR A 3 -0.57 14.09 -7.98
N HIS A 4 -0.78 14.06 -6.67
CA HIS A 4 0.03 13.31 -5.71
C HIS A 4 -0.86 12.32 -4.98
N VAL A 5 -0.61 11.03 -5.20
CA VAL A 5 -1.29 9.93 -4.53
C VAL A 5 -0.50 9.60 -3.27
N LEU A 6 -1.03 9.98 -2.11
CA LEU A 6 -0.44 9.70 -0.80
C LEU A 6 -0.98 8.36 -0.26
N PRO A 7 -0.19 7.58 0.49
CA PRO A 7 -0.55 6.24 0.92
C PRO A 7 -1.53 6.25 2.12
N GLY A 8 -1.74 7.41 2.73
CA GLY A 8 -2.66 7.60 3.84
C GLY A 8 -2.61 9.03 4.38
N ASP A 9 -3.42 9.30 5.40
CA ASP A 9 -3.51 10.64 6.01
C ASP A 9 -2.25 11.03 6.81
N ALA A 10 -1.43 10.06 7.21
CA ALA A 10 -0.25 10.27 8.04
C ALA A 10 0.79 11.20 7.40
N GLN A 11 0.91 11.20 6.06
CA GLN A 11 1.88 12.03 5.33
C GLN A 11 1.32 13.41 4.92
N VAL A 12 0.02 13.66 5.09
CA VAL A 12 -0.64 14.88 4.62
C VAL A 12 -0.08 16.17 5.27
N PRO A 13 0.16 16.23 6.60
CA PRO A 13 0.65 17.46 7.23
C PRO A 13 2.03 17.86 6.68
N GLU A 14 2.97 16.92 6.65
CA GLU A 14 4.34 17.10 6.19
C GLU A 14 4.39 17.37 4.68
N PHE A 15 3.57 16.67 3.88
CA PHE A 15 3.44 16.96 2.45
C PHE A 15 2.94 18.39 2.20
N LYS A 16 1.90 18.86 2.90
CA LYS A 16 1.41 20.23 2.76
C LYS A 16 2.48 21.25 3.16
N ALA A 17 3.20 20.99 4.25
CA ALA A 17 4.29 21.85 4.71
C ALA A 17 5.48 21.87 3.74
N SER A 18 5.68 20.79 2.96
CA SER A 18 6.72 20.71 1.93
C SER A 18 6.50 21.69 0.78
N GLY A 19 5.33 22.29 0.60
CA GLY A 19 5.06 23.26 -0.47
C GLY A 19 5.21 22.70 -1.90
N VAL A 20 5.28 21.37 -2.07
CA VAL A 20 5.17 20.71 -3.37
C VAL A 20 3.80 21.06 -3.97
N GLN A 21 3.79 21.45 -5.24
CA GLN A 21 2.59 21.95 -5.93
C GLN A 21 1.86 20.80 -6.62
N GLY A 22 0.53 20.74 -6.47
CA GLY A 22 -0.32 19.75 -7.11
C GLY A 22 -1.54 19.43 -6.26
N GLU A 23 -2.46 18.67 -6.84
CA GLU A 23 -3.65 18.16 -6.17
C GLU A 23 -3.30 16.88 -5.39
N MET A 24 -3.80 16.75 -4.17
CA MET A 24 -3.66 15.50 -3.42
C MET A 24 -4.82 14.57 -3.73
N ILE A 25 -4.50 13.28 -3.81
CA ILE A 25 -5.41 12.15 -3.73
C ILE A 25 -4.87 11.29 -2.58
N VAL A 26 -5.65 11.06 -1.53
CA VAL A 26 -5.20 10.25 -0.39
C VAL A 26 -5.81 8.87 -0.53
N CYS A 27 -4.97 7.84 -0.68
CA CYS A 27 -5.38 6.45 -0.78
C CYS A 27 -5.74 5.94 0.62
N ARG A 28 -6.99 6.14 1.04
CA ARG A 28 -7.53 5.64 2.32
C ARG A 28 -8.04 4.21 2.19
N GLU A 29 -7.20 3.34 1.66
CA GLU A 29 -7.53 1.94 1.47
C GLU A 29 -6.54 1.01 2.17
N ALA A 30 -7.05 -0.15 2.54
CA ALA A 30 -6.30 -1.25 3.13
C ALA A 30 -6.61 -2.51 2.33
N LEU A 31 -6.21 -2.52 1.05
CA LEU A 31 -6.58 -3.58 0.09
C LEU A 31 -6.01 -4.96 0.41
N ILE A 32 -5.11 -5.06 1.37
CA ILE A 32 -4.67 -6.34 1.92
C ILE A 32 -5.74 -7.04 2.77
N HIS A 33 -6.81 -6.33 3.16
CA HIS A 33 -7.88 -6.85 4.00
C HIS A 33 -9.24 -6.65 3.32
N GLY A 34 -10.12 -7.65 3.43
CA GLY A 34 -11.49 -7.60 2.93
C GLY A 34 -11.64 -8.01 1.47
N PRO A 35 -12.86 -7.95 0.91
CA PRO A 35 -13.14 -8.37 -0.46
C PRO A 35 -12.45 -7.43 -1.45
N ILE A 36 -11.81 -8.00 -2.47
CA ILE A 36 -11.11 -7.25 -3.53
C ILE A 36 -11.24 -7.90 -4.92
N ASP A 37 -12.01 -8.97 -5.06
CA ASP A 37 -12.10 -9.84 -6.23
C ASP A 37 -13.26 -9.52 -7.18
N ALA A 38 -14.05 -8.48 -6.89
CA ALA A 38 -15.16 -8.01 -7.74
C ALA A 38 -14.78 -7.81 -9.22
N GLU A 39 -15.65 -8.21 -10.15
CA GLU A 39 -15.32 -8.18 -11.59
C GLU A 39 -15.22 -6.76 -12.15
N ASP A 40 -16.09 -5.85 -11.70
CA ASP A 40 -16.10 -4.45 -12.09
C ASP A 40 -15.89 -3.50 -10.91
N LEU A 41 -15.58 -2.24 -11.24
CA LEU A 41 -15.18 -1.24 -10.26
C LEU A 41 -16.36 -0.70 -9.43
N GLU A 42 -17.58 -0.70 -9.97
CA GLU A 42 -18.77 -0.28 -9.23
C GLU A 42 -19.11 -1.30 -8.15
N GLN A 43 -19.12 -2.59 -8.52
CA GLN A 43 -19.27 -3.68 -7.56
C GLN A 43 -18.15 -3.65 -6.52
N PHE A 44 -16.90 -3.47 -6.96
CA PHE A 44 -15.75 -3.35 -6.05
C PHE A 44 -16.00 -2.30 -4.98
N TRP A 45 -16.34 -1.07 -5.36
CA TRP A 45 -16.57 0.00 -4.38
C TRP A 45 -17.70 -0.30 -3.40
N ASN A 46 -18.79 -0.92 -3.87
CA ASN A 46 -19.91 -1.28 -3.00
C ASN A 46 -19.52 -2.37 -1.98
N GLU A 47 -18.80 -3.41 -2.41
CA GLU A 47 -18.32 -4.47 -1.52
C GLU A 47 -17.30 -3.95 -0.49
N ARG A 48 -16.40 -3.07 -0.92
CA ARG A 48 -15.48 -2.37 -0.01
C ARG A 48 -16.25 -1.55 1.01
N ALA A 49 -17.21 -0.74 0.59
CA ALA A 49 -18.00 0.09 1.49
C ALA A 49 -18.68 -0.76 2.58
N GLN A 50 -19.33 -1.86 2.19
CA GLN A 50 -19.97 -2.79 3.13
C GLN A 50 -18.97 -3.42 4.11
N PHE A 51 -17.80 -3.82 3.63
CA PHE A 51 -16.75 -4.38 4.48
C PHE A 51 -16.23 -3.35 5.49
N ILE A 52 -15.93 -2.13 5.05
CA ILE A 52 -15.41 -1.06 5.90
C ILE A 52 -16.42 -0.67 6.98
N VAL A 53 -17.69 -0.48 6.60
CA VAL A 53 -18.81 -0.23 7.53
C VAL A 53 -18.91 -1.35 8.56
N GLY A 54 -18.84 -2.61 8.12
CA GLY A 54 -18.95 -3.77 9.01
C GLY A 54 -17.79 -3.93 9.99
N GLN A 55 -16.57 -3.56 9.60
CA GLN A 55 -15.36 -3.70 10.43
C GLN A 55 -15.14 -2.52 11.38
N TRP A 56 -15.35 -1.29 10.92
CA TRP A 56 -14.98 -0.08 11.67
C TRP A 56 -16.17 0.81 12.05
N GLY A 57 -17.39 0.46 11.63
CA GLY A 57 -18.60 1.23 11.94
C GLY A 57 -18.65 2.59 11.22
N GLU A 58 -17.94 2.72 10.11
CA GLU A 58 -17.99 3.92 9.26
C GLU A 58 -19.33 4.03 8.52
N ASP A 59 -19.60 5.19 7.94
CA ASP A 59 -20.76 5.43 7.09
C ASP A 59 -20.42 5.07 5.63
N GLU A 60 -21.29 4.27 4.99
CA GLU A 60 -21.18 3.88 3.58
C GLU A 60 -21.04 5.11 2.66
N ILE A 61 -21.79 6.18 2.95
CA ILE A 61 -21.72 7.43 2.21
C ILE A 61 -20.33 8.08 2.38
N ALA A 62 -19.80 8.07 3.60
CA ALA A 62 -18.48 8.63 3.87
C ALA A 62 -17.37 7.86 3.12
N TYR A 63 -17.48 6.53 3.03
CA TYR A 63 -16.56 5.72 2.23
C TYR A 63 -16.59 6.13 0.76
N HIS A 64 -17.79 6.19 0.15
CA HIS A 64 -17.91 6.58 -1.26
C HIS A 64 -17.38 8.00 -1.52
N ASP A 65 -17.68 8.94 -0.62
CA ASP A 65 -17.28 10.34 -0.80
C ASP A 65 -15.78 10.60 -0.61
N THR A 66 -15.12 9.86 0.29
CA THR A 66 -13.75 10.16 0.74
C THR A 66 -12.70 9.16 0.26
N VAL A 67 -13.13 7.99 -0.22
CA VAL A 67 -12.25 6.91 -0.71
C VAL A 67 -12.53 6.63 -2.18
N ALA A 68 -13.71 6.08 -2.50
CA ALA A 68 -14.02 5.64 -3.86
C ALA A 68 -13.97 6.81 -4.86
N ARG A 69 -14.65 7.92 -4.54
CA ARG A 69 -14.65 9.12 -5.39
C ARG A 69 -13.24 9.72 -5.56
N GLU A 70 -12.42 9.70 -4.52
CA GLU A 70 -11.05 10.23 -4.60
C GLU A 70 -10.15 9.35 -5.49
N LEU A 71 -10.20 8.03 -5.34
CA LEU A 71 -9.41 7.11 -6.16
C LEU A 71 -9.90 7.01 -7.60
N SER A 72 -11.21 7.12 -7.85
CA SER A 72 -11.77 7.17 -9.21
C SER A 72 -11.26 8.36 -10.04
N ARG A 73 -10.79 9.45 -9.40
CA ARG A 73 -10.12 10.56 -10.11
C ARG A 73 -8.91 10.10 -10.92
N LEU A 74 -8.28 8.99 -10.55
CA LEU A 74 -7.17 8.41 -11.30
C LEU A 74 -7.58 7.86 -12.67
N GLN A 75 -8.86 7.55 -12.90
CA GLN A 75 -9.34 7.16 -14.23
C GLN A 75 -9.65 8.35 -15.13
N ASP A 76 -9.88 9.53 -14.53
CA ASP A 76 -10.24 10.76 -15.23
C ASP A 76 -9.01 11.58 -15.67
N VAL A 77 -7.79 11.17 -15.27
CA VAL A 77 -6.56 11.84 -15.71
C VAL A 77 -6.29 11.55 -17.19
N SER A 78 -5.58 12.47 -17.83
CA SER A 78 -5.26 12.45 -19.26
C SER A 78 -3.77 12.36 -19.52
N GLY A 79 -3.38 12.17 -20.78
CA GLY A 79 -1.96 12.18 -21.18
C GLY A 79 -1.21 13.51 -20.99
N SER A 80 -1.91 14.59 -20.61
CA SER A 80 -1.29 15.87 -20.23
C SER A 80 -1.07 16.02 -18.72
N ASP A 81 -1.50 15.04 -17.94
CA ASP A 81 -1.40 15.04 -16.48
C ASP A 81 -0.17 14.26 -15.99
N GLU A 82 0.38 14.72 -14.86
CA GLU A 82 1.43 14.06 -14.11
C GLU A 82 0.84 13.45 -12.84
N VAL A 83 1.12 12.18 -12.57
CA VAL A 83 0.68 11.46 -11.37
C VAL A 83 1.88 10.96 -10.59
N ASN A 84 1.98 11.37 -9.33
CA ASN A 84 3.09 11.11 -8.43
C ASN A 84 2.65 10.14 -7.33
N LEU A 85 3.20 8.92 -7.33
CA LEU A 85 2.83 7.83 -6.43
C LEU A 85 3.79 7.77 -5.23
N TRP A 86 3.31 8.07 -4.03
CA TRP A 86 4.09 8.12 -2.78
C TRP A 86 3.93 6.85 -1.95
N PHE A 87 4.19 5.69 -2.53
CA PHE A 87 4.00 4.41 -1.84
C PHE A 87 5.30 3.83 -1.30
N GLU A 88 5.20 3.22 -0.12
CA GLU A 88 6.29 2.53 0.56
C GLU A 88 6.51 1.12 -0.02
N TYR A 89 7.48 0.37 0.51
CA TYR A 89 7.90 -0.89 -0.09
C TYR A 89 7.17 -2.12 0.43
N GLU A 90 6.54 -2.03 1.59
CA GLU A 90 5.89 -3.17 2.23
C GLU A 90 4.59 -3.57 1.50
N LEU A 91 4.02 -4.73 1.84
CA LEU A 91 2.87 -5.34 1.16
C LEU A 91 1.61 -4.46 1.16
N PHE A 92 1.25 -3.85 2.28
CA PHE A 92 0.13 -2.91 2.43
C PHE A 92 0.20 -1.79 1.37
N CYS A 93 1.31 -1.05 1.30
CA CYS A 93 1.51 -0.01 0.31
C CYS A 93 1.63 -0.57 -1.11
N SER A 94 2.30 -1.70 -1.29
CA SER A 94 2.50 -2.29 -2.61
C SER A 94 1.17 -2.67 -3.27
N VAL A 95 0.25 -3.31 -2.55
CA VAL A 95 -1.07 -3.68 -3.07
C VAL A 95 -1.88 -2.43 -3.44
N ASN A 96 -1.89 -1.42 -2.58
CA ASN A 96 -2.54 -0.13 -2.86
C ASN A 96 -1.95 0.58 -4.09
N MET A 97 -0.63 0.52 -4.27
CA MET A 97 0.04 1.08 -5.43
C MET A 97 -0.29 0.31 -6.72
N TRP A 98 -0.32 -1.03 -6.67
CA TRP A 98 -0.68 -1.87 -7.82
C TRP A 98 -2.10 -1.56 -8.29
N PHE A 99 -3.03 -1.36 -7.36
CA PHE A 99 -4.38 -0.91 -7.67
C PHE A 99 -4.41 0.47 -8.33
N CYS A 100 -3.65 1.44 -7.82
CA CYS A 100 -3.55 2.77 -8.45
C CYS A 100 -2.98 2.68 -9.87
N LEU A 101 -1.95 1.86 -10.10
CA LEU A 101 -1.38 1.62 -11.43
C LEU A 101 -2.40 0.95 -12.37
N TRP A 102 -3.21 0.03 -11.86
CA TRP A 102 -4.29 -0.59 -12.62
C TRP A 102 -5.36 0.44 -13.06
N LEU A 103 -5.72 1.41 -12.21
CA LEU A 103 -6.61 2.51 -12.58
C LEU A 103 -6.00 3.44 -13.64
N LEU A 104 -4.67 3.62 -13.61
CA LEU A 104 -3.95 4.55 -14.47
C LEU A 104 -3.56 3.97 -15.84
N LYS A 105 -3.56 2.65 -16.01
CA LYS A 105 -2.92 1.94 -17.14
C LYS A 105 -3.33 2.41 -18.54
N ASP A 106 -4.57 2.87 -18.70
CA ASP A 106 -5.17 3.27 -19.98
C ASP A 106 -5.30 4.80 -20.14
N THR A 107 -4.83 5.59 -19.16
CA THR A 107 -5.01 7.06 -19.12
C THR A 107 -4.03 7.82 -20.00
N GLY A 108 -2.88 7.21 -20.29
CA GLY A 108 -1.75 7.85 -20.98
C GLY A 108 -1.01 8.91 -20.15
N SER A 109 -1.37 9.09 -18.87
CA SER A 109 -0.72 10.06 -17.97
C SER A 109 0.76 9.77 -17.76
N THR A 110 1.53 10.79 -17.39
CA THR A 110 2.93 10.59 -17.00
C THR A 110 2.99 10.21 -15.52
N VAL A 111 3.45 9.00 -15.23
CA VAL A 111 3.51 8.48 -13.86
C VAL A 111 4.94 8.54 -13.31
N TYR A 112 5.07 8.96 -12.05
CA TYR A 112 6.30 8.96 -11.28
C TYR A 112 6.13 8.19 -9.98
N ARG A 113 7.19 7.52 -9.54
CA ARG A 113 7.30 6.89 -8.23
C ARG A 113 8.16 7.76 -7.32
N ILE A 114 7.68 8.00 -6.11
CA ILE A 114 8.40 8.70 -5.06
C ILE A 114 8.69 7.70 -3.96
N GLU A 115 9.96 7.61 -3.59
CA GLU A 115 10.47 6.59 -2.70
C GLU A 115 10.94 7.20 -1.39
N PRO A 116 10.81 6.49 -0.26
CA PRO A 116 11.46 6.89 0.98
C PRO A 116 12.97 7.08 0.80
N LEU A 117 13.47 8.22 1.25
CA LEU A 117 14.89 8.53 1.36
C LEU A 117 15.57 7.70 2.48
N GLY A 118 16.79 7.24 2.19
CA GLY A 118 17.61 6.50 3.15
C GLY A 118 17.53 5.00 2.94
N HIS A 119 18.61 4.43 2.40
CA HIS A 119 18.72 2.99 2.14
C HIS A 119 19.41 2.29 3.30
N ASP A 120 18.76 2.25 4.46
CA ASP A 120 19.14 1.33 5.52
C ASP A 120 18.32 0.04 5.34
N VAL A 121 19.01 -1.06 5.02
CA VAL A 121 18.36 -2.36 4.84
C VAL A 121 17.54 -2.74 6.06
N GLU A 122 17.98 -2.41 7.28
CA GLU A 122 17.23 -2.75 8.50
C GLU A 122 15.94 -1.93 8.67
N LYS A 123 15.89 -0.74 8.06
CA LYS A 123 14.77 0.21 8.14
C LYS A 123 13.98 0.34 6.85
N ARG A 124 14.22 -0.53 5.87
CA ARG A 124 13.56 -0.46 4.56
C ARG A 124 12.03 -0.49 4.64
N TRP A 125 11.45 -1.02 5.72
CA TRP A 125 10.00 -1.06 5.92
C TRP A 125 9.43 0.13 6.72
N ASP A 126 10.26 1.08 7.15
CA ASP A 126 9.81 2.23 7.95
C ASP A 126 9.17 3.34 7.10
N GLY A 127 9.35 3.29 5.77
CA GLY A 127 8.63 4.14 4.85
C GLY A 127 8.91 5.63 5.02
N PHE A 128 7.88 6.46 4.92
CA PHE A 128 7.96 7.91 5.15
C PHE A 128 7.83 8.29 6.64
N GLY A 129 7.83 7.31 7.54
CA GLY A 129 7.66 7.53 8.97
C GLY A 129 8.67 8.53 9.54
N GLY A 130 8.18 9.66 10.03
CA GLY A 130 9.02 10.70 10.65
C GLY A 130 9.72 11.64 9.67
N PHE A 131 9.38 11.60 8.37
CA PHE A 131 9.91 12.56 7.39
C PHE A 131 9.51 13.99 7.74
N THR A 132 10.42 14.91 7.53
CA THR A 132 10.18 16.34 7.59
C THR A 132 9.65 16.88 6.26
N ALA A 133 9.11 18.09 6.28
CA ALA A 133 8.69 18.80 5.07
C ALA A 133 9.82 18.92 4.02
N ASP A 134 11.07 19.11 4.46
CA ASP A 134 12.23 19.20 3.58
C ASP A 134 12.61 17.84 2.98
N GLU A 135 12.50 16.76 3.77
CA GLU A 135 12.72 15.39 3.26
C GLU A 135 11.63 14.96 2.26
N MET A 136 10.37 15.35 2.50
CA MET A 136 9.29 15.15 1.52
C MET A 136 9.59 15.87 0.20
N ARG A 137 10.07 17.13 0.26
CA ARG A 137 10.47 17.88 -0.94
C ARG A 137 11.64 17.20 -1.66
N ALA A 138 12.66 16.79 -0.91
CA ALA A 138 13.83 16.11 -1.47
C ALA A 138 13.46 14.77 -2.14
N ALA A 139 12.53 14.00 -1.57
CA ALA A 139 12.03 12.77 -2.16
C ALA A 139 11.32 13.04 -3.51
N PHE A 140 10.50 14.11 -3.58
CA PHE A 140 9.85 14.52 -4.83
C PHE A 140 10.85 14.94 -5.92
N GLU A 141 11.95 15.60 -5.56
CA GLU A 141 13.01 15.98 -6.50
C GLU A 141 13.76 14.77 -7.07
N LEU A 142 13.81 13.66 -6.32
CA LEU A 142 14.45 12.40 -6.70
C LEU A 142 13.50 11.38 -7.35
N ARG A 143 12.24 11.77 -7.62
CA ARG A 143 11.23 10.87 -8.18
C ARG A 143 11.69 10.23 -9.48
N THR A 144 11.31 8.97 -9.67
CA THR A 144 11.68 8.18 -10.84
C THR A 144 10.49 8.03 -11.78
N ARG A 145 10.74 8.14 -13.09
CA ARG A 145 9.67 7.98 -14.09
C ARG A 145 9.29 6.50 -14.18
N VAL A 146 7.99 6.23 -14.13
CA VAL A 146 7.43 4.91 -14.34
C VAL A 146 7.13 4.74 -15.84
N SER A 147 7.72 3.72 -16.47
CA SER A 147 7.48 3.39 -17.87
C SER A 147 6.11 2.73 -18.07
N GLN A 148 5.61 2.73 -19.31
CA GLN A 148 4.34 2.08 -19.61
C GLN A 148 4.38 0.58 -19.27
N GLU A 149 5.49 -0.11 -19.54
CA GLU A 149 5.67 -1.52 -19.20
C GLU A 149 5.62 -1.75 -17.67
N GLN A 150 6.11 -0.80 -16.87
CA GLN A 150 6.04 -0.86 -15.41
C GLN A 150 4.62 -0.58 -14.90
N VAL A 151 3.87 0.30 -15.54
CA VAL A 151 2.44 0.51 -15.24
C VAL A 151 1.64 -0.77 -15.54
N GLU A 152 1.87 -1.37 -16.70
CA GLU A 152 1.25 -2.65 -17.09
C GLU A 152 1.62 -3.78 -16.14
N LEU A 153 2.88 -3.85 -15.71
CA LEU A 153 3.31 -4.78 -14.66
C LEU A 153 2.56 -4.56 -13.35
N GLY A 154 2.42 -3.31 -12.90
CA GLY A 154 1.63 -2.97 -11.71
C GLY A 154 0.18 -3.44 -11.81
N ALA A 155 -0.43 -3.26 -12.98
CA ALA A 155 -1.78 -3.74 -13.25
C ALA A 155 -1.88 -5.28 -13.22
N ASP A 156 -0.90 -5.98 -13.79
CA ASP A 156 -0.79 -7.45 -13.76
C ASP A 156 -0.58 -7.98 -12.33
N LEU A 157 0.23 -7.30 -11.51
CA LEU A 157 0.44 -7.63 -10.09
C LEU A 157 -0.86 -7.49 -9.30
N TRP A 158 -1.62 -6.41 -9.52
CA TRP A 158 -2.95 -6.23 -8.91
C TRP A 158 -3.90 -7.36 -9.29
N GLN A 159 -3.98 -7.72 -10.57
CA GLN A 159 -4.86 -8.81 -11.02
C GLN A 159 -4.47 -10.16 -10.41
N ALA A 160 -3.17 -10.46 -10.32
CA ALA A 160 -2.69 -11.68 -9.68
C ALA A 160 -3.00 -11.71 -8.18
N TYR A 161 -2.77 -10.60 -7.47
CA TYR A 161 -3.04 -10.49 -6.04
C TYR A 161 -4.54 -10.63 -5.74
N ARG A 162 -5.40 -9.85 -6.42
CA ARG A 162 -6.85 -9.82 -6.15
C ARG A 162 -7.57 -11.13 -6.43
N THR A 163 -7.01 -11.98 -7.31
CA THR A 163 -7.57 -13.30 -7.65
C THR A 163 -6.89 -14.44 -6.88
N ASN A 164 -6.04 -14.10 -5.91
CA ASN A 164 -5.27 -15.03 -5.10
C ASN A 164 -4.36 -15.97 -5.92
N ASP A 165 -3.91 -15.54 -7.12
CA ASP A 165 -2.98 -16.30 -7.97
C ASP A 165 -1.53 -16.04 -7.55
N HIS A 166 -1.14 -16.62 -6.42
CA HIS A 166 0.22 -16.51 -5.88
C HIS A 166 1.29 -17.04 -6.85
N SER A 167 0.95 -18.00 -7.72
CA SER A 167 1.87 -18.56 -8.71
C SER A 167 2.21 -17.51 -9.76
N ARG A 168 1.18 -16.84 -10.31
CA ARG A 168 1.36 -15.73 -11.23
C ARG A 168 2.08 -14.56 -10.58
N LEU A 169 1.72 -14.20 -9.34
CA LEU A 169 2.37 -13.11 -8.61
C LEU A 169 3.89 -13.35 -8.46
N LYS A 170 4.29 -14.56 -8.05
CA LYS A 170 5.72 -14.94 -7.95
C LYS A 170 6.39 -14.98 -9.32
N GLN A 171 5.69 -15.42 -10.36
CA GLN A 171 6.21 -15.42 -11.72
C GLN A 171 6.51 -13.99 -12.21
N LEU A 172 5.58 -13.06 -12.01
CA LEU A 172 5.76 -11.64 -12.34
C LEU A 172 6.96 -11.06 -11.58
N ALA A 173 7.00 -11.26 -10.26
CA ALA A 173 8.11 -10.79 -9.41
C ALA A 173 9.47 -11.37 -9.80
N SER A 174 9.53 -12.62 -10.28
CA SER A 174 10.80 -13.27 -10.67
C SER A 174 11.42 -12.71 -11.95
N LYS A 175 10.59 -12.18 -12.85
CA LYS A 175 11.00 -11.72 -14.20
C LYS A 175 11.36 -10.25 -14.22
N CYS A 176 11.14 -9.54 -13.12
CA CYS A 176 11.30 -8.10 -13.04
C CYS A 176 12.51 -7.79 -12.16
N ASP A 177 13.51 -7.19 -12.78
CA ASP A 177 14.60 -6.49 -12.09
C ASP A 177 14.43 -5.03 -12.47
N THR A 178 13.64 -4.31 -11.69
CA THR A 178 13.22 -2.96 -12.03
C THR A 178 13.21 -2.06 -10.81
N ASP A 179 13.81 -0.89 -10.97
CA ASP A 179 13.89 0.14 -9.93
C ASP A 179 12.49 0.66 -9.52
N CYS A 180 11.46 0.44 -10.35
CA CYS A 180 10.09 0.83 -10.02
C CYS A 180 9.43 -0.07 -8.96
N PHE A 181 9.95 -1.27 -8.68
CA PHE A 181 9.38 -2.16 -7.66
C PHE A 181 10.51 -2.78 -6.82
N PRO A 182 11.19 -1.99 -5.97
CA PRO A 182 12.18 -2.53 -5.07
C PRO A 182 11.54 -3.56 -4.14
N TYR A 183 12.28 -4.62 -3.83
CA TYR A 183 11.84 -5.72 -2.94
C TYR A 183 10.59 -6.49 -3.41
N LEU A 184 10.22 -6.40 -4.70
CA LEU A 184 9.01 -7.07 -5.22
C LEU A 184 9.01 -8.59 -4.98
N LYS A 185 10.17 -9.24 -4.98
CA LYS A 185 10.27 -10.69 -4.72
C LYS A 185 9.91 -11.01 -3.27
N GLU A 186 10.39 -10.22 -2.32
CA GLU A 186 10.08 -10.33 -0.90
C GLU A 186 8.60 -10.05 -0.64
N VAL A 187 8.05 -9.00 -1.25
CA VAL A 187 6.63 -8.63 -1.11
C VAL A 187 5.71 -9.71 -1.72
N ALA A 188 6.03 -10.22 -2.90
CA ALA A 188 5.26 -11.30 -3.54
C ALA A 188 5.35 -12.62 -2.76
N ALA A 189 6.46 -12.89 -2.07
CA ALA A 189 6.57 -14.01 -1.15
C ALA A 189 5.69 -13.79 0.09
N ALA A 190 5.73 -12.59 0.68
CA ALA A 190 4.90 -12.23 1.83
C ALA A 190 3.39 -12.35 1.52
N ALA A 191 2.94 -11.86 0.37
CA ALA A 191 1.57 -11.99 -0.11
C ALA A 191 1.08 -13.44 -0.15
N ALA A 192 1.95 -14.39 -0.50
CA ALA A 192 1.59 -15.80 -0.57
C ALA A 192 1.50 -16.50 0.80
N GLU A 193 1.92 -15.83 1.86
CA GLU A 193 1.98 -16.36 3.23
C GLU A 193 1.23 -15.45 4.23
N GLU A 194 0.51 -14.44 3.75
CA GLU A 194 -0.09 -13.37 4.58
C GLU A 194 -1.08 -13.89 5.63
N ASP A 195 -1.78 -14.99 5.33
CA ASP A 195 -2.71 -15.61 6.27
C ASP A 195 -2.03 -16.44 7.38
N ILE A 196 -0.77 -16.82 7.18
CA ILE A 196 -0.09 -17.81 8.03
C ILE A 196 1.08 -17.19 8.78
N HIS A 197 2.04 -16.62 8.05
CA HIS A 197 3.32 -16.23 8.61
C HIS A 197 3.24 -15.10 9.66
N PRO A 198 2.40 -14.05 9.52
CA PRO A 198 2.19 -13.07 10.58
C PRO A 198 1.74 -13.69 11.92
N LEU A 199 0.84 -14.68 11.86
CA LEU A 199 0.36 -15.39 13.05
C LEU A 199 1.46 -16.23 13.69
N GLU A 200 2.28 -16.93 12.90
CA GLU A 200 3.41 -17.70 13.42
C GLU A 200 4.46 -16.80 14.09
N VAL A 201 4.79 -15.65 13.50
CA VAL A 201 5.68 -14.66 14.12
C VAL A 201 5.14 -14.22 15.49
N LEU A 202 3.85 -13.93 15.60
CA LEU A 202 3.24 -13.54 16.87
C LEU A 202 3.27 -14.68 17.91
N LYS A 203 2.98 -15.93 17.51
CA LYS A 203 3.09 -17.11 18.39
C LYS A 203 4.50 -17.25 18.94
N GLU A 204 5.51 -17.09 18.09
CA GLU A 204 6.91 -17.18 18.52
C GLU A 204 7.33 -16.05 19.46
N ILE A 205 6.87 -14.82 19.21
CA ILE A 205 7.12 -13.67 20.10
C ILE A 205 6.54 -13.97 21.50
N ARG A 206 5.30 -14.49 21.57
CA ARG A 206 4.66 -14.90 22.83
C ARG A 206 5.41 -16.03 23.51
N ALA A 207 5.87 -17.03 22.76
CA ALA A 207 6.64 -18.16 23.29
C ALA A 207 7.99 -17.73 23.91
N ARG A 208 8.54 -16.57 23.52
CA ARG A 208 9.73 -15.96 24.12
C ARG A 208 9.45 -15.17 25.40
N GLY A 209 8.20 -15.12 25.86
CA GLY A 209 7.80 -14.42 27.09
C GLY A 209 7.58 -12.92 26.91
N ILE A 210 7.49 -12.42 25.67
CA ILE A 210 7.16 -11.02 25.40
C ILE A 210 5.64 -10.91 25.36
N HIS A 211 5.07 -10.20 26.35
CA HIS A 211 3.62 -10.11 26.50
C HIS A 211 3.01 -8.71 26.43
N ASP A 212 3.77 -7.68 26.77
CA ASP A 212 3.32 -6.31 26.62
C ASP A 212 3.09 -5.98 25.14
N PHE A 213 2.00 -5.29 24.82
CA PHE A 213 1.64 -5.03 23.43
C PHE A 213 2.66 -4.16 22.70
N GLN A 214 3.26 -3.17 23.36
CA GLN A 214 4.24 -2.29 22.73
C GLN A 214 5.50 -3.08 22.36
N ASP A 215 5.95 -3.94 23.27
CA ASP A 215 7.11 -4.82 23.02
C ASP A 215 6.82 -5.86 21.94
N VAL A 216 5.62 -6.45 21.95
CA VAL A 216 5.18 -7.40 20.89
C VAL A 216 5.13 -6.70 19.53
N PHE A 217 4.53 -5.51 19.46
CA PHE A 217 4.41 -4.75 18.21
C PHE A 217 5.78 -4.33 17.68
N ALA A 218 6.67 -3.85 18.54
CA ALA A 218 8.03 -3.49 18.17
C ALA A 218 8.82 -4.69 17.61
N GLU A 219 8.71 -5.86 18.25
CA GLU A 219 9.36 -7.08 17.78
C GLU A 219 8.70 -7.63 16.50
N PHE A 220 7.38 -7.55 16.39
CA PHE A 220 6.65 -7.93 15.18
C PHE A 220 7.12 -7.11 13.97
N LYS A 221 7.21 -5.78 14.09
CA LYS A 221 7.69 -4.92 12.99
C LYS A 221 9.11 -5.29 12.53
N LYS A 222 10.00 -5.67 13.44
CA LYS A 222 11.35 -6.11 13.06
C LYS A 222 11.35 -7.42 12.26
N ARG A 223 10.47 -8.35 12.61
CA ARG A 223 10.47 -9.72 12.07
C ARG A 223 9.55 -9.87 10.85
N ALA A 224 8.49 -9.09 10.80
CA ALA A 224 7.38 -9.17 9.86
C ALA A 224 7.07 -7.78 9.23
N GLY A 225 8.06 -6.87 9.20
CA GLY A 225 7.90 -5.53 8.64
C GLY A 225 7.48 -5.51 7.17
N VAL A 226 7.76 -6.58 6.42
CA VAL A 226 7.35 -6.73 5.00
C VAL A 226 5.83 -6.65 4.79
N TYR A 227 5.01 -6.91 5.82
CA TYR A 227 3.55 -6.81 5.71
C TYR A 227 3.00 -5.39 5.93
N GLY A 228 3.79 -4.50 6.54
CA GLY A 228 3.38 -3.14 6.91
C GLY A 228 2.15 -3.03 7.81
N TYR A 229 1.91 -4.02 8.65
CA TYR A 229 0.79 -3.97 9.57
C TYR A 229 1.00 -2.91 10.66
N GLY A 230 0.00 -2.05 10.82
CA GLY A 230 -0.15 -1.13 11.94
C GLY A 230 -0.57 -1.82 13.23
N ASP A 231 -0.64 -1.03 14.30
CA ASP A 231 -0.96 -1.48 15.65
C ASP A 231 -2.33 -2.18 15.73
N LEU A 232 -3.35 -1.62 15.08
CA LEU A 232 -4.71 -2.19 15.07
C LEU A 232 -4.75 -3.58 14.41
N GLN A 233 -4.06 -3.76 13.29
CA GLN A 233 -4.01 -5.02 12.55
C GLN A 233 -3.28 -6.10 13.36
N VAL A 234 -2.14 -5.73 13.97
CA VAL A 234 -1.41 -6.65 14.87
C VAL A 234 -2.24 -7.00 16.10
N LYS A 235 -3.01 -6.05 16.65
CA LYS A 235 -3.93 -6.31 17.77
C LYS A 235 -5.03 -7.30 17.38
N GLN A 236 -5.64 -7.15 16.22
CA GLN A 236 -6.66 -8.10 15.72
C GLN A 236 -6.09 -9.51 15.53
N LEU A 237 -4.86 -9.63 15.02
CA LEU A 237 -4.18 -10.93 14.90
C LEU A 237 -3.92 -11.57 16.28
N LEU A 238 -3.53 -10.76 17.27
CA LEU A 238 -3.36 -11.23 18.65
C LEU A 238 -4.68 -11.69 19.28
N ASP A 239 -5.77 -10.96 19.05
CA ASP A 239 -7.10 -11.33 19.55
C ASP A 239 -7.56 -12.66 18.93
N ARG A 240 -7.28 -12.87 17.63
CA ARG A 240 -7.49 -14.17 16.97
C ARG A 240 -6.69 -15.29 17.63
N LEU A 241 -5.41 -15.07 17.96
CA LEU A 241 -4.58 -16.07 18.63
C LEU A 241 -5.10 -16.45 20.03
N ASN A 242 -5.68 -15.51 20.76
CA ASN A 242 -6.21 -15.74 22.10
C ASN A 242 -7.61 -16.37 22.12
N ALA A 243 -8.30 -16.38 20.97
CA ALA A 243 -9.61 -17.01 20.81
C ALA A 243 -9.55 -18.54 20.62
N TYR A 244 -8.35 -19.10 20.46
CA TYR A 244 -8.05 -20.53 20.36
C TYR A 244 -7.31 -21.04 21.60
#